data_AF-A0A5R9QVS5-F1
#
_entry.id   AF-A0A5R9QVS5-F1
#
_cell.length_a   1.000
_cell.length_b   1.000
_cell.length_c   1.000
_cell.angle_alpha   90.00
_cell.angle_beta   90.00
_cell.angle_gamma   90.00
#
_symmetry.space_group_name_H-M   'P 1'
#
loop_
_entity.id
_entity.type
_entity.pdbx_description
1 polymer ?
#
loop_
_entity_poly.entity_id
_entity_poly.type
_entity_poly.pdbx_seq_one_letter_code
_entity_poly.pdbx_strand_id
1 'polypeptide(L)'
;MTQQAESSEQMEQSLIDIAVESWRFSRLFGKVVSKLDAGESGRYVNQLRYFQKKVEESLDSSGLKLVNVEGQHYDAGMAASALNLGDFGPDDVLLVDQMVEPIIMGPNGLRKQGTVMLRKVEA
;
A
#
# COMPACT_ATOMS: atom_id res chain seq x y z
N MET A 1 9.91 16.99 28.23
CA MET A 1 9.89 17.13 26.75
C MET A 1 10.01 15.77 26.06
N THR A 2 10.83 14.84 26.55
CA THR A 2 10.99 13.48 25.98
C THR A 2 9.69 12.66 25.96
N GLN A 3 8.92 12.67 27.05
CA GLN A 3 7.72 11.84 27.19
C GLN A 3 6.55 12.23 26.25
N GLN A 4 6.48 13.52 25.87
CA GLN A 4 5.46 14.01 24.95
C GLN A 4 5.81 13.68 23.49
N ALA A 5 7.10 13.74 23.13
CA ALA A 5 7.59 13.32 21.82
C ALA A 5 7.39 11.80 21.61
N GLU A 6 7.77 10.98 22.60
CA GLU A 6 7.55 9.53 22.59
C GLU A 6 6.07 9.16 22.40
N SER A 7 5.16 9.86 23.09
CA SER A 7 3.71 9.62 22.92
C SER A 7 3.21 9.96 21.52
N SER A 8 3.77 11.00 20.88
CA SER A 8 3.39 11.40 19.53
C SER A 8 3.90 10.41 18.49
N GLU A 9 5.12 9.91 18.65
CA GLU A 9 5.68 8.88 17.76
C GLU A 9 4.91 7.56 17.88
N GLN A 10 4.51 7.17 19.10
CA GLN A 10 3.69 5.99 19.30
C GLN A 10 2.29 6.12 18.66
N MET A 11 1.67 7.30 18.74
CA MET A 11 0.40 7.57 18.06
C MET A 11 0.55 7.53 16.54
N GLU A 12 1.63 8.13 16.00
CA GLU A 12 1.92 8.08 14.57
C GLU A 12 2.12 6.63 14.09
N GLN A 13 2.92 5.84 14.81
CA GLN A 13 3.13 4.43 14.50
C GLN A 13 1.81 3.65 14.53
N SER A 14 0.96 3.89 15.54
CA SER A 14 -0.34 3.24 15.64
C SER A 14 -1.25 3.59 14.44
N LEU A 15 -1.19 4.84 13.96
CA LEU A 15 -1.93 5.27 12.77
C LEU A 15 -1.38 4.59 11.50
N ILE A 16 -0.06 4.48 11.37
CA ILE A 16 0.60 3.76 10.27
C ILE A 16 0.14 2.30 10.25
N ASP A 17 0.16 1.63 11.41
CA ASP A 17 -0.22 0.22 11.52
C ASP A 17 -1.70 0.02 11.11
N ILE A 18 -2.60 0.88 11.59
CA ILE A 18 -4.02 0.84 11.21
C ILE A 18 -4.20 1.08 9.70
N ALA A 19 -3.47 2.02 9.11
CA ALA A 19 -3.56 2.30 7.68
C ALA A 19 -3.06 1.12 6.83
N VAL A 20 -2.00 0.45 7.26
CA VAL A 20 -1.46 -0.76 6.61
C VAL A 20 -2.46 -1.91 6.68
N GLU A 21 -3.06 -2.15 7.85
CA GLU A 21 -4.09 -3.19 7.97
C GLU A 21 -5.35 -2.84 7.17
N SER A 22 -5.75 -1.57 7.15
CA SER A 22 -6.83 -1.07 6.30
C SER A 22 -6.55 -1.31 4.82
N TRP A 23 -5.30 -1.10 4.38
CA TRP A 23 -4.87 -1.40 3.01
C TRP A 23 -5.02 -2.89 2.70
N ARG A 24 -4.44 -3.77 3.52
CA ARG A 24 -4.50 -5.23 3.32
C ARG A 24 -5.94 -5.71 3.27
N PHE A 25 -6.78 -5.24 4.19
CA PHE A 25 -8.20 -5.55 4.20
C PHE A 25 -8.90 -5.06 2.92
N SER A 26 -8.62 -3.82 2.48
CA SER A 26 -9.19 -3.26 1.25
C SER A 26 -8.88 -4.13 0.02
N ARG A 27 -7.67 -4.70 -0.05
CA ARG A 27 -7.25 -5.62 -1.11
C ARG A 27 -7.99 -6.94 -1.05
N LEU A 28 -8.10 -7.53 0.13
CA LEU A 28 -8.86 -8.77 0.32
C LEU A 28 -10.34 -8.56 -0.04
N PHE A 29 -10.95 -7.47 0.44
CA PHE A 29 -12.33 -7.13 0.13
C PHE A 29 -12.54 -6.91 -1.37
N GLY A 30 -11.63 -6.19 -2.04
CA GLY A 30 -11.64 -6.03 -3.50
C GLY A 30 -11.62 -7.36 -4.25
N LYS A 31 -10.79 -8.33 -3.82
CA LYS A 31 -10.74 -9.69 -4.39
C LYS A 31 -12.04 -10.48 -4.18
N VAL A 32 -12.78 -10.22 -3.11
CA VAL A 32 -14.09 -10.84 -2.87
C VAL A 32 -15.14 -10.18 -3.75
N VAL A 33 -15.17 -8.85 -3.80
CA VAL A 33 -16.10 -8.07 -4.62
C VAL A 33 -15.96 -8.39 -6.11
N SER A 34 -14.75 -8.64 -6.60
CA SER A 34 -14.51 -9.01 -8.00
C SER A 34 -15.09 -10.37 -8.40
N LYS A 35 -15.55 -11.19 -7.43
CA LYS A 35 -16.20 -12.48 -7.67
C LYS A 35 -17.73 -12.38 -7.64
N LEU A 36 -18.29 -11.22 -7.29
CA LEU A 36 -19.74 -10.99 -7.30
C LEU A 36 -20.22 -10.70 -8.72
N ASP A 37 -21.51 -10.94 -8.95
CA ASP A 37 -22.16 -10.57 -10.20
C ASP A 37 -22.08 -9.05 -10.45
N ALA A 38 -22.04 -8.67 -11.73
CA ALA A 38 -21.85 -7.28 -12.16
C ALA A 38 -22.90 -6.30 -11.57
N GLY A 39 -24.11 -6.79 -11.26
CA GLY A 39 -25.17 -5.99 -10.66
C GLY A 39 -24.92 -5.58 -9.20
N GLU A 40 -24.21 -6.40 -8.43
CA GLU A 40 -23.98 -6.16 -6.99
C GLU A 40 -22.61 -5.54 -6.71
N SER A 41 -21.60 -5.89 -7.51
CA SER A 41 -20.21 -5.45 -7.31
C SER A 41 -20.03 -3.93 -7.35
N GLY A 42 -20.75 -3.22 -8.22
CA GLY A 42 -20.59 -1.77 -8.41
C GLY A 42 -20.78 -0.95 -7.13
N ARG A 43 -21.76 -1.32 -6.29
CA ARG A 43 -22.00 -0.65 -5.00
C ARG A 43 -20.82 -0.84 -4.04
N TYR A 44 -20.27 -2.04 -3.98
CA TYR A 44 -19.16 -2.35 -3.07
C TYR A 44 -17.83 -1.76 -3.55
N VAL A 45 -17.59 -1.70 -4.86
CA VAL A 45 -16.41 -1.01 -5.43
C VAL A 45 -16.40 0.47 -5.05
N ASN A 46 -17.55 1.14 -5.13
CA ASN A 46 -17.64 2.56 -4.73
C ASN A 46 -17.43 2.75 -3.22
N GLN A 47 -17.95 1.85 -2.37
CA GLN A 47 -17.69 1.88 -0.94
C GLN A 47 -16.21 1.65 -0.61
N LEU A 48 -15.55 0.71 -1.30
CA LEU A 48 -14.14 0.43 -1.15
C LEU A 48 -13.28 1.66 -1.51
N ARG A 49 -13.59 2.30 -2.64
CA ARG A 49 -12.90 3.53 -3.08
C ARG A 49 -13.05 4.66 -2.06
N TYR A 50 -14.26 4.83 -1.52
CA TYR A 50 -14.52 5.84 -0.49
C TYR A 50 -13.74 5.54 0.81
N PHE A 51 -13.72 4.28 1.25
CA PHE A 51 -12.95 3.84 2.41
C PHE A 51 -11.46 4.13 2.24
N GLN A 52 -10.87 3.75 1.10
CA GLN A 52 -9.47 4.01 0.79
C GLN A 52 -9.16 5.52 0.81
N LYS A 53 -10.00 6.33 0.15
CA LYS A 53 -9.87 7.79 0.18
C LYS A 53 -9.89 8.34 1.61
N LYS A 54 -10.73 7.81 2.50
CA LYS A 54 -10.81 8.25 3.90
C LYS A 54 -9.56 7.88 4.71
N VAL A 55 -8.96 6.72 4.44
CA VAL A 55 -7.67 6.34 5.04
C VAL A 55 -6.57 7.29 4.57
N GLU A 56 -6.50 7.59 3.27
CA GLU A 56 -5.54 8.53 2.71
C GLU A 56 -5.71 9.95 3.27
N GLU A 57 -6.94 10.47 3.33
CA GLU A 57 -7.23 11.79 3.93
C GLU A 57 -6.84 11.85 5.42
N SER A 58 -7.02 10.75 6.16
CA SER A 58 -6.65 10.67 7.58
C SER A 58 -5.13 10.69 7.77
N LEU A 59 -4.39 9.96 6.94
CA LEU A 59 -2.92 10.01 6.91
C LEU A 59 -2.41 11.40 6.55
N ASP A 60 -2.97 12.02 5.50
CA ASP A 60 -2.55 13.33 5.00
C ASP A 60 -2.75 14.41 6.08
N SER A 61 -3.82 14.32 6.87
CA SER A 61 -4.05 15.22 8.01
C SER A 61 -2.96 15.14 9.11
N SER A 62 -2.22 14.03 9.14
CA SER A 62 -1.07 13.82 10.04
C SER A 62 0.28 14.02 9.34
N GLY A 63 0.30 14.55 8.11
CA GLY A 63 1.51 14.75 7.30
C GLY A 63 2.07 13.47 6.67
N LEU A 64 1.32 12.37 6.72
CA LEU A 64 1.70 11.08 6.15
C LEU A 64 1.06 10.88 4.78
N LYS A 65 1.76 10.21 3.87
CA LYS A 65 1.26 9.87 2.54
C LYS A 65 1.36 8.39 2.29
N LEU A 66 0.25 7.79 1.91
CA LEU A 66 0.20 6.45 1.36
C LEU A 66 0.60 6.51 -0.10
N VAL A 67 1.62 5.73 -0.49
CA VAL A 67 2.12 5.67 -1.86
C VAL A 67 1.89 4.27 -2.43
N ASN A 68 1.14 4.22 -3.53
CA ASN A 68 0.93 3.02 -4.33
C ASN A 68 1.82 3.06 -5.57
N VAL A 69 2.56 1.97 -5.82
CA VAL A 69 3.44 1.82 -6.98
C VAL A 69 3.02 0.67 -7.90
N GLU A 70 1.84 0.08 -7.71
CA GLU A 70 1.30 -0.92 -8.64
C GLU A 70 1.27 -0.41 -10.09
N GLY A 71 1.64 -1.29 -11.02
CA GLY A 71 1.76 -0.98 -12.43
C GLY A 71 3.05 -0.23 -12.82
N GLN A 72 3.89 0.18 -11.87
CA GLN A 72 5.18 0.81 -12.16
C GLN A 72 6.27 -0.24 -12.42
N HIS A 73 7.31 0.16 -13.15
CA HIS A 73 8.54 -0.63 -13.28
C HIS A 73 9.20 -0.78 -11.92
N TYR A 74 9.58 -2.01 -11.61
CA TYR A 74 10.31 -2.31 -10.39
C TYR A 74 11.79 -1.96 -10.58
N ASP A 75 12.35 -1.31 -9.57
CA ASP A 75 13.77 -1.01 -9.45
C ASP A 75 14.22 -1.29 -8.02
N ALA A 76 15.47 -1.72 -7.86
CA ALA A 76 16.02 -2.06 -6.55
C ALA A 76 16.10 -0.86 -5.58
N GLY A 77 16.11 0.37 -6.10
CA GLY A 77 16.06 1.61 -5.32
C GLY A 77 14.65 2.03 -4.90
N MET A 78 13.60 1.34 -5.36
CA MET A 78 12.23 1.61 -4.92
C MET A 78 12.10 1.36 -3.41
N ALA A 79 11.30 2.18 -2.73
CA ALA A 79 11.02 2.02 -1.30
C ALA A 79 10.07 0.84 -0.99
N ALA A 80 10.23 -0.29 -1.69
CA ALA A 80 9.45 -1.51 -1.53
C ALA A 80 10.35 -2.73 -1.58
N SER A 81 10.01 -3.76 -0.81
CA SER A 81 10.63 -5.08 -0.90
C SER A 81 9.78 -6.02 -1.75
N ALA A 82 10.40 -6.79 -2.63
CA ALA A 82 9.70 -7.75 -3.47
C ALA A 82 9.78 -9.16 -2.88
N LEU A 83 8.62 -9.78 -2.60
CA LEU A 83 8.54 -11.10 -1.96
C LEU A 83 9.00 -12.23 -2.87
N ASN A 84 8.78 -12.08 -4.18
CA ASN A 84 9.03 -13.09 -5.20
C ASN A 84 10.18 -12.71 -6.14
N LEU A 85 11.08 -11.81 -5.73
CA LEU A 85 12.19 -11.38 -6.59
C LEU A 85 13.08 -12.56 -7.04
N GLY A 86 13.24 -13.57 -6.17
CA GLY A 86 14.02 -14.78 -6.45
C GLY A 86 13.45 -15.67 -7.56
N ASP A 87 12.22 -15.42 -8.01
CA ASP A 87 11.59 -16.18 -9.10
C ASP A 87 12.00 -15.65 -10.49
N PHE A 88 12.78 -14.57 -10.55
CA PHE A 88 13.15 -13.87 -11.78
C PHE A 88 14.67 -13.87 -12.01
N GLY A 89 15.06 -13.80 -13.28
CA GLY A 89 16.45 -13.65 -13.72
C GLY A 89 16.91 -12.19 -13.68
N PRO A 90 18.23 -11.94 -13.74
CA PRO A 90 18.80 -10.59 -13.61
C PRO A 90 18.44 -9.64 -14.75
N ASP A 91 18.11 -10.17 -15.93
CA ASP A 91 17.77 -9.40 -17.13
C ASP A 91 16.25 -9.27 -17.36
N ASP A 92 15.43 -9.85 -16.46
CA ASP A 92 13.99 -9.74 -16.57
C ASP A 92 13.52 -8.31 -16.27
N VAL A 93 12.69 -7.75 -17.16
CA VAL A 93 12.01 -6.48 -16.90
C VAL A 93 10.76 -6.74 -16.08
N LEU A 94 10.72 -6.18 -14.88
CA LEU A 94 9.68 -6.45 -13.90
C LEU A 94 8.78 -5.23 -13.68
N LEU A 95 7.48 -5.49 -13.49
CA LEU A 95 6.51 -4.52 -13.00
C LEU A 95 6.04 -4.95 -11.61
N VAL A 96 5.68 -3.95 -10.81
CA VAL A 96 4.91 -4.19 -9.58
C VAL A 96 3.52 -4.65 -9.99
N ASP A 97 3.22 -5.93 -9.76
CA ASP A 97 1.91 -6.52 -10.06
C ASP A 97 0.91 -6.17 -8.96
N GLN A 98 1.27 -6.51 -7.73
CA GLN A 98 0.43 -6.29 -6.57
C GLN A 98 1.24 -5.71 -5.43
N MET A 99 0.70 -4.69 -4.77
CA MET A 99 1.23 -4.17 -3.53
C MET A 99 0.53 -4.82 -2.34
N VAL A 100 1.29 -5.60 -1.58
CA VAL A 100 0.85 -6.33 -0.38
C VAL A 100 0.76 -5.39 0.82
N GLU A 101 1.77 -4.54 1.00
CA GLU A 101 1.79 -3.47 2.00
C GLU A 101 2.13 -2.14 1.34
N PRO A 102 1.46 -1.05 1.73
CA PRO A 102 1.70 0.25 1.14
C PRO A 102 3.04 0.83 1.62
N ILE A 103 3.59 1.73 0.82
CA ILE A 103 4.67 2.61 1.25
C ILE A 103 4.04 3.77 2.02
N ILE A 104 4.56 4.09 3.21
CA ILE A 104 4.16 5.28 3.94
C ILE A 104 5.32 6.27 4.01
N MET A 105 5.11 7.44 3.44
CA MET A 105 6.04 8.57 3.48
C MET A 105 5.57 9.56 4.54
N GLY A 106 6.49 10.11 5.31
CA GLY A 106 6.26 11.24 6.21
C GLY A 106 6.96 12.49 5.70
N PRO A 107 6.87 13.61 6.45
CA PRO A 107 7.47 14.88 6.05
C PRO A 107 9.00 14.81 5.97
N ASN A 108 9.61 13.91 6.76
CA ASN A 108 11.06 13.73 6.85
C ASN A 108 11.56 12.50 6.07
N GLY A 109 10.76 11.95 5.15
CA GLY A 109 11.13 10.79 4.33
C GLY A 109 10.35 9.53 4.69
N LEU A 110 10.94 8.37 4.42
CA LEU A 110 10.28 7.07 4.55
C LEU A 110 9.93 6.76 6.01
N ARG A 111 8.66 6.43 6.28
CA ARG A 111 8.20 5.93 7.59
C ARG A 111 7.96 4.44 7.57
N LYS A 112 7.52 3.89 6.43
CA LYS A 112 7.37 2.45 6.24
C LYS A 112 7.65 2.04 4.80
N GLN A 113 8.57 1.10 4.63
CA GLN A 113 8.82 0.42 3.36
C GLN A 113 7.61 -0.43 2.98
N GLY A 114 7.26 -0.43 1.69
CA GLY A 114 6.20 -1.27 1.16
C GLY A 114 6.65 -2.71 0.90
N THR A 115 5.69 -3.56 0.59
CA THR A 115 5.91 -4.96 0.21
C THR A 115 5.11 -5.25 -1.06
N VAL A 116 5.77 -5.83 -2.08
CA VAL A 116 5.18 -6.03 -3.40
C VAL A 116 5.39 -7.46 -3.92
N MET A 117 4.51 -7.84 -4.83
CA MET A 117 4.66 -8.97 -5.74
C MET A 117 4.95 -8.42 -7.12
N LEU A 118 5.92 -9.02 -7.81
CA LEU A 118 6.34 -8.64 -9.14
C LEU A 118 5.77 -9.59 -10.19
N ARG A 119 5.66 -9.10 -11.41
CA ARG A 119 5.46 -9.91 -12.63
C ARG A 119 6.42 -9.46 -13.72
N LYS A 120 6.70 -10.36 -14.68
CA LYS A 120 7.40 -9.98 -15.90
C LYS A 120 6.52 -9.09 -16.78
N VAL A 121 7.14 -8.18 -17.51
CA VAL A 121 6.51 -7.55 -18.68
C VAL A 121 6.40 -8.61 -19.76
N GLU A 122 5.18 -8.95 -20.19
CA GLU A 122 4.97 -9.76 -21.39
C GLU A 122 5.31 -8.90 -22.62
N ALA A 123 6.02 -9.48 -23.59
CA ALA A 123 6.38 -8.83 -24.85
C ALA A 123 5.20 -8.75 -25.83
#